data_AF-A0A1E3BF01-F1
#
_entry.id   AF-A0A1E3BF01-F1
#
_cell.length_a   1.000
_cell.length_b   1.000
_cell.length_c   1.000
_cell.angle_alpha   90.00
_cell.angle_beta   90.00
_cell.angle_gamma   90.00
#
_symmetry.space_group_name_H-M   'P 1'
#
loop_
_entity.id
_entity.type
_entity.pdbx_description
1 polymer ?
#
loop_
_entity_poly.entity_id
_entity_poly.type
_entity_poly.pdbx_seq_one_letter_code
_entity_poly.pdbx_strand_id
1 'polypeptide(L)'
;MDFRTAIPLPFLASYPALISQSSIHEKINITSPNPSPRDNYNPTNPQPLTGPTKLLRLGDIVLGRSDDKGGNLNVGFFPRNPAHWPWLRSFMTRERMRELIGEDWEEGFFIERVEFEGIRAVHFVIYAILGRGVSSSSRLDGFGKGFVDYVRDKVVGVPVGLV
;
A
#
# COMPACT_ATOMS: atom_id res chain seq x y z
N MET A 1 34.55 -9.26 28.88
CA MET A 1 34.21 -10.07 27.68
C MET A 1 32.71 -10.25 27.68
N ASP A 2 32.02 -9.95 26.58
CA ASP A 2 30.56 -10.03 26.50
C ASP A 2 30.15 -11.49 26.23
N PHE A 3 29.47 -12.10 27.20
CA PHE A 3 29.11 -13.53 27.17
C PHE A 3 27.67 -13.78 26.69
N ARG A 4 26.94 -12.76 26.23
CA ARG A 4 25.54 -12.91 25.79
C ARG A 4 25.36 -13.81 24.57
N THR A 5 26.42 -14.08 23.82
CA THR A 5 26.45 -15.04 22.69
C THR A 5 27.17 -16.36 23.02
N ALA A 6 27.67 -16.53 24.25
CA ALA A 6 28.45 -17.70 24.65
C ALA A 6 27.58 -18.95 24.86
N ILE A 7 26.28 -18.76 25.05
CA ILE A 7 25.31 -19.85 25.19
C ILE A 7 24.47 -19.88 23.91
N PRO A 8 24.55 -20.95 23.10
CA PRO A 8 23.74 -21.06 21.90
C PRO A 8 22.26 -21.07 22.27
N LEU A 9 21.50 -20.14 21.71
CA LEU A 9 20.04 -20.10 21.84
C LEU A 9 19.42 -20.93 20.71
N PRO A 10 18.32 -21.66 20.97
CA PRO A 10 17.52 -22.26 19.91
C PRO A 10 17.08 -21.17 18.93
N PHE A 11 17.30 -21.40 17.65
CA PHE A 11 16.78 -20.56 16.57
C PHE A 11 16.04 -21.44 15.57
N LEU A 12 15.01 -20.89 14.95
CA LEU A 12 14.32 -21.57 13.86
C LEU A 12 15.15 -21.37 12.59
N ALA A 13 15.74 -22.45 12.07
CA ALA A 13 16.37 -22.45 10.75
C ALA A 13 15.36 -22.95 9.72
N SER A 14 15.00 -22.12 8.75
CA SER A 14 14.29 -22.59 7.55
C SER A 14 15.25 -23.45 6.73
N TYR A 15 15.05 -24.76 6.75
CA TYR A 15 15.83 -25.71 5.95
C TYR A 15 15.08 -26.02 4.65
N PRO A 16 15.47 -25.47 3.49
CA PRO A 16 14.85 -25.83 2.23
C PRO A 16 15.25 -27.26 1.89
N ALA A 17 14.35 -28.22 2.13
CA ALA A 17 14.47 -29.60 1.67
C ALA A 17 13.59 -29.80 0.43
N LEU A 18 14.06 -30.63 -0.50
CA LEU A 18 13.21 -31.11 -1.59
C LEU A 18 12.21 -32.12 -1.02
N ILE A 19 10.92 -31.81 -1.14
CA ILE A 19 9.84 -32.76 -0.87
C ILE A 19 9.36 -33.29 -2.22
N SER A 20 9.15 -34.61 -2.32
CA SER A 20 8.56 -35.19 -3.53
C SER A 20 7.17 -34.62 -3.74
N GLN A 21 6.89 -34.04 -4.92
CA GLN A 21 5.57 -33.48 -5.23
C GLN A 21 4.44 -34.50 -4.98
N SER A 22 4.69 -35.79 -5.21
CA SER A 22 3.72 -36.87 -4.96
C SER A 22 3.37 -37.08 -3.48
N SER A 23 4.17 -36.56 -2.55
CA SER A 23 3.89 -36.61 -1.12
C SER A 23 3.05 -35.42 -0.63
N ILE A 24 2.92 -34.37 -1.44
CA ILE A 24 2.13 -33.18 -1.11
C ILE A 24 0.67 -33.45 -1.48
N HIS A 25 -0.18 -33.59 -0.47
CA HIS A 25 -1.62 -33.73 -0.65
C HIS A 25 -2.26 -32.34 -0.61
N GLU A 26 -2.19 -31.62 -1.73
CA GLU A 26 -2.79 -30.29 -1.84
C GLU A 26 -4.31 -30.38 -1.72
N LYS A 27 -4.88 -29.62 -0.79
CA LYS A 27 -6.33 -29.45 -0.66
C LYS A 27 -6.62 -27.95 -0.64
N ILE A 28 -7.52 -27.52 -1.50
CA ILE A 28 -8.03 -26.15 -1.52
C ILE A 28 -9.41 -26.18 -0.87
N ASN A 29 -9.53 -25.57 0.29
CA ASN A 29 -10.83 -25.34 0.91
C ASN A 29 -11.36 -24.00 0.41
N ILE A 30 -12.28 -24.04 -0.56
CA ILE A 30 -12.99 -22.85 -1.02
C ILE A 30 -14.15 -22.61 -0.05
N THR A 31 -13.95 -21.71 0.92
CA THR A 31 -14.97 -21.40 1.95
C THR A 31 -16.12 -20.55 1.41
N SER A 32 -16.00 -20.01 0.19
CA SER A 32 -17.07 -19.27 -0.50
C SER A 32 -16.91 -19.42 -2.02
N PRO A 33 -17.84 -20.08 -2.72
CA PRO A 33 -17.70 -20.40 -4.15
C PRO A 33 -17.78 -19.17 -5.06
N ASN A 34 -18.37 -18.07 -4.57
CA ASN A 34 -18.44 -16.79 -5.24
C ASN A 34 -17.91 -15.71 -4.29
N PRO A 35 -16.62 -15.34 -4.37
CA PRO A 35 -16.16 -14.15 -3.67
C PRO A 35 -17.01 -12.97 -4.16
N SER A 36 -17.55 -12.19 -3.23
CA SER A 36 -18.20 -10.93 -3.59
C SER A 36 -17.21 -10.06 -4.37
N PRO A 37 -17.67 -9.25 -5.34
CA PRO A 37 -16.83 -8.24 -5.97
C PRO A 37 -16.11 -7.44 -4.88
N ARG A 38 -14.82 -7.17 -5.09
CA ARG A 38 -14.10 -6.30 -4.16
C ARG A 38 -14.68 -4.91 -4.23
N ASP A 39 -14.80 -4.27 -3.08
CA ASP A 39 -15.20 -2.88 -3.02
C ASP A 39 -14.18 -2.02 -3.77
N ASN A 40 -14.67 -1.10 -4.59
CA ASN A 40 -13.83 -0.16 -5.31
C ASN A 40 -14.57 1.16 -5.53
N TYR A 41 -14.29 2.14 -4.68
CA TYR A 41 -15.02 3.40 -4.69
C TYR A 41 -14.13 4.60 -4.34
N ASN A 42 -14.48 5.73 -4.94
CA ASN A 42 -14.06 7.06 -4.49
C ASN A 42 -14.89 7.48 -3.26
N PRO A 43 -14.42 8.44 -2.45
CA PRO A 43 -15.06 8.77 -1.17
C PRO A 43 -16.56 9.07 -1.32
N THR A 44 -17.39 8.40 -0.52
CA THR A 44 -18.87 8.47 -0.62
C THR A 44 -19.45 9.83 -0.20
N ASN A 45 -18.72 10.60 0.60
CA ASN A 45 -19.09 11.96 1.03
C ASN A 45 -17.82 12.81 1.16
N PRO A 46 -17.25 13.29 0.04
CA PRO A 46 -16.00 14.04 0.06
C PRO A 46 -16.23 15.43 0.68
N GLN A 47 -15.30 15.86 1.52
CA GLN A 47 -15.24 17.23 2.01
C GLN A 47 -14.69 18.13 0.90
N PRO A 48 -15.24 19.34 0.69
CA PRO A 48 -14.68 20.31 -0.23
C PRO A 48 -13.23 20.64 0.15
N LEU A 49 -12.31 20.49 -0.81
CA LEU A 49 -10.89 20.82 -0.64
C LEU A 49 -10.64 22.28 -1.02
N THR A 50 -11.41 23.20 -0.44
CA THR A 50 -11.37 24.64 -0.74
C THR A 50 -10.69 25.42 0.41
N GLY A 51 -10.20 26.63 0.09
CA GLY A 51 -9.56 27.52 1.06
C GLY A 51 -8.03 27.58 0.91
N PRO A 52 -7.36 28.34 1.79
CA PRO A 52 -5.91 28.55 1.71
C PRO A 52 -5.14 27.25 2.02
N THR A 53 -4.13 26.98 1.20
CA THR A 53 -3.23 25.83 1.37
C THR A 53 -1.78 26.26 1.51
N LYS A 54 -0.99 25.46 2.23
CA LYS A 54 0.48 25.53 2.29
C LYS A 54 1.07 24.33 1.55
N LEU A 55 2.18 24.55 0.82
CA LEU A 55 2.93 23.46 0.19
C LEU A 55 3.76 22.72 1.24
N LEU A 56 3.53 21.42 1.35
CA LEU A 56 4.25 20.50 2.25
C LEU A 56 4.44 19.15 1.56
N ARG A 57 5.38 18.33 2.04
CA ARG A 57 5.46 16.94 1.59
C ARG A 57 4.28 16.19 2.20
N LEU A 58 3.63 15.33 1.42
CA LEU A 58 2.52 14.52 1.92
C LEU A 58 2.92 13.69 3.16
N GLY A 59 4.16 13.22 3.20
CA GLY A 59 4.75 12.45 4.30
C GLY A 59 4.90 13.20 5.62
N ASP A 60 4.85 14.54 5.61
CA ASP A 60 4.91 15.37 6.81
C ASP A 60 3.65 15.19 7.65
N ILE A 61 2.49 15.00 7.00
CA ILE A 61 1.17 14.92 7.64
C ILE A 61 0.51 13.53 7.55
N VAL A 62 0.99 12.68 6.63
CA VAL A 62 0.43 11.36 6.36
C VAL A 62 1.50 10.28 6.50
N LEU A 63 1.13 9.21 7.21
CA LEU A 63 1.89 7.98 7.31
C LEU A 63 1.40 6.99 6.26
N GLY A 64 2.23 6.01 5.91
CA GLY A 64 1.79 4.96 5.00
C GLY A 64 2.67 3.74 5.05
N ARG A 65 2.16 2.65 4.46
CA ARG A 65 2.94 1.44 4.16
C ARG A 65 2.55 0.92 2.78
N SER A 66 3.48 0.26 2.11
CA SER A 66 3.24 -0.47 0.86
C SER A 66 3.82 -1.88 0.91
N ASP A 67 3.28 -2.75 0.06
CA ASP A 67 3.71 -4.14 -0.08
C ASP A 67 3.37 -4.67 -1.48
N ASP A 68 4.18 -5.60 -2.00
CA ASP A 68 3.89 -6.28 -3.26
C ASP A 68 2.99 -7.51 -3.07
N LYS A 69 2.20 -7.81 -4.10
CA LYS A 69 1.54 -9.11 -4.23
C LYS A 69 1.61 -9.59 -5.67
N GLY A 70 2.74 -10.20 -6.02
CA GLY A 70 3.03 -10.57 -7.40
C GLY A 70 3.17 -9.31 -8.25
N GLY A 71 2.44 -9.21 -9.36
CA GLY A 71 2.46 -8.03 -10.24
C GLY A 71 1.75 -6.78 -9.70
N ASN A 72 1.11 -6.88 -8.53
CA ASN A 72 0.27 -5.82 -7.97
C ASN A 72 0.95 -5.17 -6.76
N LEU A 73 0.61 -3.91 -6.53
CA LEU A 73 1.09 -3.13 -5.40
C LEU A 73 -0.08 -2.78 -4.47
N ASN A 74 0.10 -3.01 -3.18
CA ASN A 74 -0.80 -2.52 -2.14
C ASN A 74 -0.16 -1.29 -1.48
N VAL A 75 -0.95 -0.27 -1.24
CA VAL A 75 -0.48 0.91 -0.52
C VAL A 75 -1.60 1.52 0.33
N GLY A 76 -1.32 1.76 1.60
CA GLY A 76 -2.25 2.36 2.55
C GLY A 76 -1.69 3.64 3.15
N PHE A 77 -2.57 4.63 3.32
CA PHE A 77 -2.25 5.93 3.91
C PHE A 77 -3.17 6.21 5.10
N PHE A 78 -2.61 6.74 6.18
CA PHE A 78 -3.36 7.09 7.38
C PHE A 78 -2.80 8.38 7.98
N PRO A 79 -3.64 9.25 8.56
CA PRO A 79 -3.19 10.55 9.03
C PRO A 79 -2.44 10.42 10.34
N ARG A 80 -1.44 11.29 10.59
CA ARG A 80 -0.79 11.36 11.90
C ARG A 80 -1.76 11.77 13.01
N ASN A 81 -2.62 12.75 12.70
CA ASN A 81 -3.71 13.18 13.57
C ASN A 81 -5.04 12.62 13.05
N PRO A 82 -5.76 11.80 13.84
CA PRO A 82 -7.09 11.33 13.51
C PRO A 82 -8.09 12.35 12.99
N ALA A 83 -8.01 13.61 13.47
CA ALA A 83 -8.89 14.69 13.03
C ALA A 83 -8.75 15.00 11.52
N HIS A 84 -7.63 14.61 10.91
CA HIS A 84 -7.35 14.86 9.48
C HIS A 84 -7.95 13.76 8.58
N TRP A 85 -8.59 12.74 9.15
CA TRP A 85 -9.20 11.64 8.40
C TRP A 85 -10.18 12.11 7.31
N PRO A 86 -11.13 13.04 7.56
CA PRO A 86 -12.07 13.51 6.54
C PRO A 86 -11.37 14.17 5.33
N TRP A 87 -10.28 14.90 5.58
CA TRP A 87 -9.46 15.47 4.50
C TRP A 87 -8.74 14.38 3.72
N LEU A 88 -8.08 13.44 4.41
CA LEU A 88 -7.29 12.39 3.75
C LEU A 88 -8.13 11.55 2.79
N ARG A 89 -9.32 11.10 3.22
CA ARG A 89 -10.23 10.33 2.36
C ARG A 89 -10.69 11.10 1.13
N SER A 90 -10.91 12.40 1.28
CA SER A 90 -11.39 13.28 0.22
C SER A 90 -10.29 13.63 -0.78
N PHE A 91 -9.06 13.79 -0.27
CA PHE A 91 -7.88 14.09 -1.07
C PHE A 91 -7.38 12.87 -1.83
N MET A 92 -7.28 11.70 -1.19
CA MET A 92 -6.74 10.49 -1.79
C MET A 92 -7.82 9.75 -2.61
N THR A 93 -8.20 10.29 -3.77
CA THR A 93 -9.05 9.59 -4.76
C THR A 93 -8.21 8.70 -5.69
N ARG A 94 -8.87 7.89 -6.53
CA ARG A 94 -8.18 7.10 -7.57
C ARG A 94 -7.48 7.99 -8.58
N GLU A 95 -8.14 9.07 -8.98
CA GLU A 95 -7.61 10.05 -9.91
C GLU A 95 -6.40 10.77 -9.30
N ARG A 96 -6.49 11.12 -8.01
CA ARG A 96 -5.36 11.70 -7.29
C ARG A 96 -4.20 10.73 -7.17
N MET A 97 -4.45 9.45 -6.92
CA MET A 97 -3.39 8.44 -6.89
C MET A 97 -2.69 8.33 -8.23
N ARG A 98 -3.44 8.33 -9.35
CA ARG A 98 -2.87 8.38 -10.70
C ARG A 98 -1.98 9.61 -10.90
N GLU A 99 -2.44 10.80 -10.48
CA GLU A 99 -1.63 12.03 -10.54
C GLU A 99 -0.35 11.94 -9.71
N LEU A 100 -0.41 11.31 -8.53
CA LEU A 100 0.74 11.14 -7.64
C LEU A 100 1.75 10.12 -8.16
N ILE A 101 1.31 9.10 -8.90
CA ILE A 101 2.19 8.19 -9.65
C ILE A 101 2.97 8.99 -10.69
N GLY A 102 2.29 9.89 -11.40
CA GLY A 102 2.92 10.81 -12.35
C GLY A 102 3.35 10.11 -13.64
N GLU A 103 4.58 10.35 -14.08
CA GLU A 103 5.13 9.84 -15.35
C GLU A 103 5.26 8.31 -15.38
N ASP A 104 5.32 7.66 -14.22
CA ASP A 104 5.34 6.21 -14.11
C ASP A 104 3.98 5.54 -14.37
N TRP A 105 2.92 6.34 -14.57
CA TRP A 105 1.58 5.82 -14.84
C TRP A 105 1.48 5.27 -16.26
N GLU A 106 0.85 4.10 -16.38
CA GLU A 106 0.51 3.49 -17.67
C GLU A 106 -0.99 3.21 -17.72
N GLU A 107 -1.61 3.41 -18.89
CA GLU A 107 -3.06 3.15 -19.10
C GLU A 107 -3.45 1.68 -18.90
N GLY A 108 -2.47 0.76 -18.90
CA GLY A 108 -2.69 -0.65 -18.55
C GLY A 108 -2.91 -0.90 -17.06
N PHE A 109 -2.67 0.10 -16.19
CA PHE A 109 -2.86 -0.05 -14.75
C PHE A 109 -4.31 0.18 -14.35
N PHE A 110 -4.72 -0.53 -13.30
CA PHE A 110 -6.03 -0.36 -12.68
C PHE A 110 -5.85 -0.02 -11.21
N ILE A 111 -6.61 0.96 -10.71
CA ILE A 111 -6.59 1.36 -9.30
C ILE A 111 -7.90 0.94 -8.63
N GLU A 112 -7.79 0.05 -7.66
CA GLU A 112 -8.82 -0.21 -6.67
C GLU A 112 -8.58 0.68 -5.45
N ARG A 113 -9.64 1.24 -4.89
CA ARG A 113 -9.60 2.09 -3.70
C ARG A 113 -10.70 1.70 -2.72
N VAL A 114 -10.33 1.59 -1.44
CA VAL A 114 -11.25 1.35 -0.33
C VAL A 114 -10.86 2.18 0.90
N GLU A 115 -11.83 2.41 1.79
CA GLU A 115 -11.60 3.05 3.08
C GLU A 115 -11.69 2.02 4.21
N PHE A 116 -10.70 2.03 5.10
CA PHE A 116 -10.70 1.24 6.33
C PHE A 116 -11.01 2.15 7.51
N GLU A 117 -12.30 2.45 7.71
CA GLU A 117 -12.77 3.42 8.69
C GLU A 117 -12.29 3.13 10.12
N GLY A 118 -12.27 1.85 10.52
CA GLY A 118 -11.84 1.42 11.86
C GLY A 118 -10.40 1.79 12.21
N ILE A 119 -9.53 1.92 11.21
CA ILE A 119 -8.13 2.34 11.37
C ILE A 119 -7.81 3.67 10.68
N ARG A 120 -8.83 4.35 10.13
CA ARG A 120 -8.73 5.63 9.42
C ARG A 120 -7.67 5.60 8.32
N ALA A 121 -7.72 4.58 7.47
CA ALA A 121 -6.80 4.43 6.34
C ALA A 121 -7.53 4.46 5.00
N VAL A 122 -6.91 5.10 4.00
CA VAL A 122 -7.29 4.95 2.58
C VAL A 122 -6.33 3.95 1.97
N HIS A 123 -6.85 2.87 1.43
CA HIS A 123 -6.06 1.79 0.85
C HIS A 123 -6.29 1.71 -0.65
N PHE A 124 -5.21 1.44 -1.37
CA PHE A 124 -5.20 1.23 -2.81
C PHE A 124 -4.56 -0.10 -3.16
N VAL A 125 -5.10 -0.73 -4.19
CA VAL A 125 -4.40 -1.77 -4.95
C VAL A 125 -4.17 -1.22 -6.35
N ILE A 126 -2.92 -1.17 -6.78
CA ILE A 126 -2.53 -0.76 -8.11
C ILE A 126 -2.11 -2.02 -8.86
N TYR A 127 -2.92 -2.43 -9.81
CA TYR A 127 -2.74 -3.67 -10.55
C TYR A 127 -1.74 -3.50 -11.69
N ALA A 128 -0.95 -4.54 -11.93
CA ALA A 128 0.06 -4.64 -12.99
C ALA A 128 1.24 -3.65 -12.91
N ILE A 129 1.26 -2.71 -11.95
CA ILE A 129 2.37 -1.75 -11.80
C ILE A 129 3.70 -2.41 -11.46
N LEU A 130 3.75 -3.64 -10.96
CA LEU A 130 5.01 -4.36 -10.75
C LEU A 130 5.32 -5.37 -11.86
N GLY A 131 4.56 -5.35 -12.97
CA GLY A 131 4.71 -6.25 -14.10
C GLY A 131 4.40 -7.69 -13.71
N ARG A 132 5.37 -8.61 -13.87
CA ARG A 132 5.24 -10.02 -13.48
C ARG A 132 5.70 -10.31 -12.04
N GLY A 133 5.80 -9.27 -11.22
CA GLY A 133 6.23 -9.35 -9.82
C GLY A 133 7.74 -9.39 -9.64
N VAL A 134 8.19 -9.41 -8.39
CA VAL A 134 9.59 -9.17 -7.98
C VAL A 134 10.62 -9.90 -8.83
N SER A 135 10.47 -11.22 -9.04
CA SER A 135 11.44 -12.03 -9.77
C SER A 135 11.49 -11.77 -11.28
N SER A 136 10.65 -10.88 -11.80
CA SER A 136 10.53 -10.57 -13.23
C SER A 136 10.09 -9.12 -13.47
N SER A 137 10.30 -8.24 -12.50
CA SER A 137 10.04 -6.80 -12.63
C SER A 137 11.29 -6.10 -13.15
N SER A 138 11.13 -5.22 -14.12
CA SER A 138 12.20 -4.34 -14.62
C SER A 138 12.26 -3.01 -13.85
N ARG A 139 11.35 -2.77 -12.90
CA ARG A 139 11.30 -1.53 -12.12
C ARG A 139 12.36 -1.53 -11.02
N LEU A 140 12.85 -0.32 -10.69
CA LEU A 140 13.80 -0.11 -9.62
C LEU A 140 13.27 -0.61 -8.26
N ASP A 141 12.00 -0.34 -7.97
CA ASP A 141 11.30 -0.83 -6.76
C ASP A 141 10.37 -2.00 -7.08
N GLY A 142 10.95 -3.15 -7.48
CA GLY A 142 10.18 -4.36 -7.80
C GLY A 142 9.41 -4.97 -6.63
N PHE A 143 9.79 -4.64 -5.38
CA PHE A 143 9.09 -5.03 -4.15
C PHE A 143 7.99 -4.04 -3.74
N GLY A 144 7.89 -2.89 -4.42
CA GLY A 144 6.91 -1.87 -4.06
C GLY A 144 7.10 -1.24 -2.68
N LYS A 145 8.24 -1.46 -2.01
CA LYS A 145 8.49 -1.01 -0.63
C LYS A 145 8.80 0.49 -0.55
N GLY A 146 9.46 1.01 -1.58
CA GLY A 146 9.77 2.43 -1.72
C GLY A 146 8.59 3.24 -2.25
N PHE A 147 7.60 2.61 -2.88
CA PHE A 147 6.47 3.31 -3.50
C PHE A 147 5.73 4.24 -2.54
N VAL A 148 5.48 3.81 -1.30
CA VAL A 148 4.78 4.66 -0.34
C VAL A 148 5.58 5.92 0.00
N ASP A 149 6.91 5.80 0.10
CA ASP A 149 7.78 6.94 0.37
C ASP A 149 7.92 7.84 -0.85
N TYR A 150 7.94 7.29 -2.06
CA TYR A 150 7.85 8.06 -3.31
C TYR A 150 6.59 8.93 -3.36
N VAL A 151 5.42 8.36 -3.04
CA VAL A 151 4.16 9.11 -3.00
C VAL A 151 4.16 10.13 -1.85
N ARG A 152 4.71 9.76 -0.68
CA ARG A 152 4.81 10.65 0.48
C ARG A 152 5.80 11.80 0.27
N ASP A 153 6.79 11.67 -0.60
CA ASP A 153 7.73 12.74 -0.89
C ASP A 153 7.15 13.83 -1.82
N LYS A 154 6.01 13.56 -2.46
CA LYS A 154 5.32 14.56 -3.31
C LYS A 154 4.90 15.77 -2.49
N VAL A 155 5.22 16.96 -3.03
CA VAL A 155 4.77 18.24 -2.47
C VAL A 155 3.34 18.52 -2.92
N VAL A 156 2.43 18.73 -1.97
CA VAL A 156 1.00 18.94 -2.23
C VAL A 156 0.49 20.17 -1.48
N GLY A 157 -0.60 20.76 -1.97
CA GLY A 157 -1.32 21.80 -1.23
C GLY A 157 -2.10 21.20 -0.07
N VAL A 158 -1.68 21.52 1.15
CA VAL A 158 -2.33 21.08 2.39
C VAL A 158 -3.10 22.25 3.00
N PRO A 159 -4.38 22.11 3.38
CA PRO A 159 -5.13 23.15 4.07
C PRO A 159 -4.38 23.64 5.33
N VAL A 160 -4.32 24.96 5.52
CA VAL A 160 -3.55 25.58 6.62
C VAL A 160 -3.98 25.06 8.00
N GLY A 161 -5.25 24.69 8.20
CA GLY A 161 -5.76 24.15 9.46
C GLY A 161 -5.32 22.71 9.81
N LEU A 162 -4.59 22.03 8.92
CA LEU A 162 -4.03 20.68 9.15
C LEU A 162 -2.52 20.69 9.43
N VAL A 163 -1.90 21.87 9.41
CA VAL A 163 -0.46 22.08 9.56
C VAL A 163 -0.13 22.49 10.99
#